data_AF-A0A843RSH2-F1
#
_entry.id   AF-A0A843RSH2-F1
#
_cell.length_a   1.000
_cell.length_b   1.000
_cell.length_c   1.000
_cell.angle_alpha   90.00
_cell.angle_beta   90.00
_cell.angle_gamma   90.00
#
_symmetry.space_group_name_H-M   'P 1'
#
loop_
_entity.id
_entity.type
_entity.pdbx_description
1 polymer ?
#
loop_
_entity_poly.entity_id
_entity_poly.type
_entity_poly.pdbx_seq_one_letter_code
_entity_poly.pdbx_strand_id
1 'polypeptide(L)'
;MRRLKGLHQRLSLCRVTLARGCDSRLTAIEDRSLIAELAADGALIVIFIHPPGIGDEAAACGLFTRLEQALQPGGVPLRAVSVSVVHCDAAAIDEGDTTLDVLMAAPSSPLITIGTFEQTAASA
;
A
#
# COMPACT_ATOMS: atom_id res chain seq x y z
N MET A 1 5.56 25.53 9.15
CA MET A 1 5.68 24.21 8.49
C MET A 1 6.78 24.29 7.44
N ARG A 2 7.91 23.60 7.67
CA ARG A 2 9.04 23.56 6.73
C ARG A 2 8.60 22.75 5.52
N ARG A 3 8.43 23.42 4.38
CA ARG A 3 8.10 22.80 3.11
C ARG A 3 9.15 21.73 2.80
N LEU A 4 8.72 20.50 2.53
CA LEU A 4 9.52 19.37 2.03
C LEU A 4 10.00 19.66 0.59
N LYS A 5 10.61 20.81 0.34
CA LYS A 5 11.21 21.16 -0.95
C LYS A 5 12.52 20.40 -1.09
N GLY A 6 12.53 19.35 -1.92
CA GLY A 6 13.75 18.76 -2.43
C GLY A 6 13.98 17.28 -2.14
N LEU A 7 13.10 16.61 -1.38
CA LEU A 7 13.01 15.16 -1.48
C LEU A 7 11.91 14.84 -2.49
N HIS A 8 12.30 14.39 -3.68
CA HIS A 8 11.44 13.54 -4.52
C HIS A 8 11.26 12.19 -3.80
N GLN A 9 10.71 12.24 -2.59
CA GLN A 9 10.37 11.06 -1.82
C GLN A 9 9.26 10.38 -2.59
N ARG A 10 9.61 9.23 -3.14
CA ARG A 10 8.64 8.38 -3.80
C ARG A 10 7.79 7.71 -2.74
N LEU A 11 6.49 7.71 -2.97
CA LEU A 11 5.50 7.18 -2.08
C LEU A 11 4.60 6.19 -2.84
N SER A 12 4.00 5.28 -2.09
CA SER A 12 2.83 4.55 -2.56
C SER A 12 1.66 4.87 -1.65
N LEU A 13 0.55 5.32 -2.23
CA LEU A 13 -0.72 5.44 -1.55
C LEU A 13 -1.55 4.20 -1.87
N CYS A 14 -2.10 3.57 -0.84
CA CYS A 14 -2.77 2.29 -0.96
C CYS A 14 -4.12 2.35 -0.26
N ARG A 15 -5.12 1.74 -0.87
CA ARG A 15 -6.41 1.48 -0.24
C ARG A 15 -6.54 -0.01 -0.02
N VAL A 16 -6.64 -0.40 1.24
CA VAL A 16 -6.80 -1.78 1.68
C VAL A 16 -8.25 -1.99 2.10
N THR A 17 -8.91 -2.99 1.51
CA THR A 17 -10.32 -3.33 1.77
C THR A 17 -10.45 -4.81 2.05
N LEU A 18 -11.49 -5.18 2.80
CA LEU A 18 -11.89 -6.57 3.00
C LEU A 18 -12.97 -6.99 2.01
N ALA A 19 -12.93 -8.25 1.61
CA ALA A 19 -13.98 -8.88 0.83
C ALA A 19 -15.31 -8.81 1.58
N ARG A 20 -16.40 -8.63 0.84
CA ARG A 20 -17.75 -8.62 1.41
C ARG A 20 -18.02 -9.94 2.14
N GLY A 21 -18.57 -9.85 3.35
CA GLY A 21 -18.85 -11.01 4.20
C GLY A 21 -17.68 -11.49 5.05
N CYS A 22 -16.55 -10.77 5.06
CA CYS A 22 -15.49 -11.00 6.04
C CYS A 22 -15.88 -10.34 7.38
N ASP A 23 -15.96 -11.12 8.46
CA ASP A 23 -16.24 -10.62 9.81
C ASP A 23 -15.03 -9.98 10.49
N SER A 24 -13.83 -10.10 9.89
CA SER A 24 -12.63 -9.43 10.36
C SER A 24 -12.73 -7.91 10.20
N ARG A 25 -11.91 -7.18 10.95
CA ARG A 25 -11.83 -5.72 10.86
C ARG A 25 -10.40 -5.31 10.60
N LEU A 26 -10.21 -4.35 9.70
CA LEU A 26 -8.93 -3.67 9.57
C LEU A 26 -8.74 -2.78 10.80
N THR A 27 -7.58 -2.88 11.42
CA THR A 27 -7.18 -2.06 12.57
C THR A 27 -6.06 -1.12 12.15
N ALA A 28 -5.72 -0.17 13.02
CA ALA A 28 -4.54 0.65 12.83
C ALA A 28 -3.29 -0.25 12.67
N ILE A 29 -2.41 0.13 11.73
CA ILE A 29 -1.13 -0.54 11.51
C ILE A 29 -0.07 0.13 12.39
N GLU A 30 0.60 -0.66 13.22
CA GLU A 30 1.73 -0.22 14.04
C GLU A 30 3.07 -0.55 13.34
N ASP A 31 3.32 0.04 12.18
CA ASP A 31 4.57 -0.10 11.43
C ASP A 31 5.19 1.28 11.15
N ARG A 32 6.48 1.46 11.47
CA ARG A 32 7.16 2.76 11.33
C ARG A 32 7.38 3.20 9.87
N SER A 33 7.23 2.28 8.93
CA SER A 33 7.36 2.52 7.49
C SER A 33 6.01 2.75 6.80
N LEU A 34 4.90 2.52 7.51
CA LEU A 34 3.54 2.69 7.01
C LEU A 34 2.81 3.74 7.83
N ILE A 35 2.25 4.74 7.16
CA ILE A 35 1.31 5.67 7.77
C ILE A 35 -0.09 5.21 7.35
N ALA A 36 -0.90 4.75 8.30
CA ALA A 36 -2.20 4.17 8.02
C ALA A 36 -3.33 4.93 8.74
N GLU A 37 -4.43 5.16 8.02
CA GLU A 37 -5.64 5.80 8.54
C GLU A 37 -6.88 4.99 8.13
N LEU A 38 -7.82 4.83 9.07
CA LEU A 38 -9.08 4.15 8.81
C LEU A 38 -10.10 5.12 8.22
N ALA A 39 -10.53 4.86 6.99
CA ALA A 39 -11.58 5.62 6.32
C ALA A 39 -12.97 5.30 6.91
N ALA A 40 -13.92 6.21 6.70
CA ALA A 40 -15.29 6.07 7.19
C ALA A 40 -16.03 4.83 6.65
N ASP A 41 -15.62 4.32 5.49
CA ASP A 41 -16.16 3.10 4.89
C ASP A 41 -15.50 1.80 5.38
N GLY A 42 -14.59 1.91 6.35
CA GLY A 42 -13.89 0.77 6.95
C GLY A 42 -12.67 0.28 6.16
N ALA A 43 -12.31 0.95 5.06
CA ALA A 43 -11.05 0.72 4.38
C ALA A 43 -9.88 1.35 5.13
N LEU A 44 -8.69 0.77 4.96
CA LEU A 44 -7.46 1.35 5.47
C LEU A 44 -6.71 2.05 4.34
N ILE A 45 -6.48 3.35 4.49
CA ILE A 45 -5.63 4.13 3.60
C ILE A 45 -4.22 4.08 4.15
N VAL A 46 -3.27 3.63 3.33
CA VAL A 46 -1.88 3.41 3.76
C VAL A 46 -0.92 4.15 2.84
N ILE A 47 -0.06 4.97 3.42
CA ILE A 47 1.07 5.60 2.75
C ILE A 47 2.32 4.82 3.11
N PHE A 48 3.03 4.35 2.10
CA PHE A 48 4.36 3.77 2.24
C PHE A 48 5.41 4.71 1.66
N ILE A 49 6.39 5.07 2.49
CA ILE A 49 7.51 5.91 2.08
C ILE A 49 8.62 4.99 1.58
N HIS A 50 8.92 5.03 0.28
CA HIS A 50 9.96 4.17 -0.28
C HIS A 50 11.34 4.54 0.28
N PRO A 51 12.13 3.56 0.74
CA PRO A 51 13.54 3.76 1.04
C PRO A 51 14.27 4.40 -0.15
N PRO A 52 15.22 5.32 0.08
CA PRO A 52 15.99 5.89 -1.01
C PRO A 52 16.88 4.82 -1.68
N GLY A 53 17.00 4.88 -3.01
CA GLY A 53 17.94 4.04 -3.78
C GLY A 53 17.43 2.65 -4.19
N ILE A 54 16.16 2.31 -3.93
CA ILE A 54 15.53 1.07 -4.42
C ILE A 54 14.77 1.33 -5.73
N GLY A 55 14.77 0.35 -6.64
CA GLY A 55 14.01 0.40 -7.88
C GLY A 55 12.51 0.15 -7.67
N ASP A 56 11.70 0.52 -8.66
CA ASP A 56 10.23 0.51 -8.66
C ASP A 56 9.62 -0.83 -8.23
N GLU A 57 10.16 -1.91 -8.77
CA GLU A 57 9.70 -3.26 -8.49
C GLU A 57 9.98 -3.66 -7.03
N ALA A 58 11.18 -3.40 -6.53
CA ALA A 58 11.54 -3.65 -5.13
C ALA A 58 10.73 -2.80 -4.16
N ALA A 59 10.43 -1.56 -4.55
CA ALA A 59 9.54 -0.63 -3.87
C ALA A 59 8.10 -1.18 -3.76
N ALA A 60 7.54 -1.65 -4.88
CA ALA A 60 6.20 -2.24 -4.91
C ALA A 60 6.13 -3.54 -4.09
N CYS A 61 7.12 -4.43 -4.22
CA CYS A 61 7.22 -5.65 -3.42
C CYS A 61 7.32 -5.35 -1.92
N GLY A 62 8.12 -4.35 -1.55
CA GLY A 62 8.30 -3.93 -0.16
C GLY A 62 6.99 -3.48 0.49
N LEU A 63 6.14 -2.74 -0.25
CA LEU A 63 4.81 -2.35 0.22
C LEU A 63 3.95 -3.57 0.56
N PHE A 64 3.80 -4.53 -0.36
CA PHE A 64 2.93 -5.69 -0.16
C PHE A 64 3.42 -6.55 1.01
N THR A 65 4.73 -6.82 1.08
CA THR A 65 5.32 -7.56 2.21
C THR A 65 5.06 -6.87 3.55
N ARG A 66 5.16 -5.54 3.61
CA ARG A 66 4.89 -4.79 4.84
C ARG A 66 3.42 -4.80 5.22
N LEU A 67 2.52 -4.67 4.25
CA LEU A 67 1.07 -4.80 4.49
C LEU A 67 0.72 -6.20 5.03
N GLU A 68 1.29 -7.26 4.47
CA GLU A 68 1.09 -8.62 4.99
C GLU A 68 1.55 -8.75 6.44
N GLN A 69 2.78 -8.30 6.74
CA GLN A 69 3.34 -8.34 8.10
C GLN A 69 2.50 -7.53 9.09
N ALA A 70 1.98 -6.38 8.67
CA ALA A 70 1.17 -5.51 9.50
C ALA A 70 -0.24 -6.06 9.77
N LEU A 71 -0.83 -6.78 8.81
CA LEU A 71 -2.19 -7.32 8.91
C LEU A 71 -2.25 -8.70 9.58
N GLN A 72 -1.15 -9.48 9.52
CA GLN A 72 -1.07 -10.81 10.13
C GLN A 72 -1.44 -10.84 11.63
N PRO A 73 -0.91 -9.96 12.50
CA PRO A 73 -1.25 -9.94 13.92
C PRO A 73 -2.74 -9.68 14.19
N GLY A 74 -3.43 -8.97 13.29
CA GLY A 74 -4.85 -8.66 13.40
C GLY A 74 -5.79 -9.83 13.09
N GLY A 75 -5.24 -11.00 12.71
CA GLY A 75 -6.04 -12.19 12.35
C GLY A 75 -6.84 -12.02 11.07
N VAL A 76 -6.50 -11.03 10.24
CA VAL A 76 -7.16 -10.77 8.96
C VAL A 76 -6.71 -11.83 7.95
N PRO A 77 -7.64 -12.59 7.34
CA PRO A 77 -7.26 -13.56 6.32
C PRO A 77 -6.79 -12.82 5.06
N LEU A 78 -5.50 -12.91 4.72
CA LEU A 78 -4.89 -12.18 3.58
C LEU A 78 -5.63 -12.41 2.25
N ARG A 79 -6.18 -13.62 2.04
CA ARG A 79 -7.01 -13.95 0.87
C ARG A 79 -8.29 -13.11 0.72
N ALA A 80 -8.76 -12.51 1.81
CA ALA A 80 -9.92 -11.62 1.83
C ALA A 80 -9.51 -10.15 1.70
N VAL A 81 -8.22 -9.84 1.63
CA VAL A 81 -7.71 -8.48 1.50
C VAL A 81 -7.54 -8.14 0.03
N SER A 82 -8.06 -6.98 -0.36
CA SER A 82 -7.81 -6.38 -1.68
C SER A 82 -7.11 -5.04 -1.49
N VAL A 83 -6.15 -4.74 -2.35
CA VAL A 83 -5.31 -3.55 -2.29
C VAL A 83 -5.35 -2.85 -3.63
N SER A 84 -5.68 -1.56 -3.61
CA SER A 84 -5.52 -0.66 -4.76
C SER A 84 -4.31 0.23 -4.48
N VAL A 85 -3.42 0.44 -5.44
CA VAL A 85 -2.16 1.15 -5.23
C VAL A 85 -1.97 2.24 -6.28
N VAL A 86 -1.58 3.42 -5.83
CA VAL A 86 -1.16 4.55 -6.66
C VAL A 86 0.26 4.94 -6.23
N HIS A 87 1.20 4.93 -7.18
CA HIS A 87 2.54 5.44 -6.95
C HIS A 87 2.57 6.94 -7.21
N CYS A 88 3.09 7.70 -6.26
CA CYS A 88 3.14 9.15 -6.34
C CYS A 88 4.42 9.70 -5.67
N ASP A 89 4.66 11.00 -5.81
CA ASP A 89 5.67 11.68 -5.01
C ASP A 89 5.03 12.45 -3.85
N ALA A 90 5.86 13.01 -2.98
CA ALA A 90 5.37 13.80 -1.85
C ALA A 90 4.56 15.05 -2.25
N ALA A 91 4.74 15.59 -3.48
CA ALA A 91 3.97 16.74 -3.93
C ALA A 91 2.51 16.37 -4.22
N ALA A 92 2.24 15.13 -4.62
CA ALA A 92 0.88 14.62 -4.80
C ALA A 92 0.07 14.56 -3.49
N ILE A 93 0.72 14.59 -2.32
CA ILE A 93 0.02 14.70 -1.03
C ILE A 93 -0.57 16.11 -0.86
N ASP A 94 0.11 17.14 -1.35
CA ASP A 94 -0.38 18.52 -1.27
C ASP A 94 -1.65 18.71 -2.14
N GLU A 95 -1.84 17.86 -3.16
CA GLU A 95 -3.02 17.79 -4.04
C GLU A 95 -4.13 16.84 -3.53
N GLY A 96 -3.97 16.31 -2.31
CA GLY A 96 -4.85 15.46 -1.51
C GLY A 96 -6.09 14.87 -2.19
N ASP A 97 -7.11 15.70 -2.44
CA ASP A 97 -8.41 15.30 -3.01
C ASP A 97 -8.26 14.62 -4.38
N THR A 98 -7.40 15.15 -5.25
CA THR A 98 -7.18 14.58 -6.59
C THR A 98 -6.50 13.21 -6.51
N THR A 99 -5.52 13.07 -5.61
CA THR A 99 -4.79 11.82 -5.40
C THR A 99 -5.68 10.75 -4.78
N LEU A 100 -6.60 11.14 -3.88
CA LEU A 100 -7.61 10.24 -3.32
C LEU A 100 -8.62 9.77 -4.36
N ASP A 101 -9.10 10.66 -5.23
CA ASP A 101 -10.01 10.28 -6.33
C ASP A 101 -9.36 9.27 -7.27
N VAL A 102 -8.09 9.49 -7.64
CA VAL A 102 -7.30 8.54 -8.44
C VAL A 102 -7.15 7.20 -7.71
N LEU A 103 -6.93 7.20 -6.39
CA LEU A 103 -6.86 5.98 -5.59
C LEU A 103 -8.20 5.24 -5.55
N MET A 104 -9.33 5.95 -5.44
CA MET A 104 -10.65 5.33 -5.44
C MET A 104 -11.00 4.70 -6.79
N ALA A 105 -10.46 5.25 -7.89
CA ALA A 105 -10.62 4.71 -9.23
C ALA A 105 -9.59 3.62 -9.61
N ALA A 106 -8.54 3.44 -8.79
CA ALA A 106 -7.48 2.50 -9.09
C ALA A 106 -7.98 1.04 -9.06
N PRO A 107 -7.43 0.17 -9.93
CA PRO A 107 -7.79 -1.24 -9.91
C PRO A 107 -7.34 -1.88 -8.58
N SER A 108 -8.23 -2.68 -8.00
CA SER A 108 -7.94 -3.46 -6.80
C SER A 108 -7.40 -4.83 -7.15
N SER A 109 -6.29 -5.22 -6.55
CA SER A 109 -5.72 -6.57 -6.66
C SER A 109 -5.78 -7.29 -5.32
N PRO A 110 -6.04 -8.60 -5.29
CA PRO A 110 -5.96 -9.37 -4.05
C PRO A 110 -4.54 -9.29 -3.45
N LEU A 111 -4.44 -9.24 -2.12
CA LEU A 111 -3.18 -9.39 -1.39
C LEU A 111 -2.80 -10.86 -1.40
N ILE A 112 -2.45 -11.37 -2.58
CA ILE A 112 -1.89 -12.71 -2.74
C ILE A 112 -0.46 -12.60 -2.25
N THR A 113 -0.09 -13.50 -1.34
CA THR A 113 1.30 -13.70 -0.96
C THR A 113 2.10 -13.78 -2.25
N ILE A 114 2.99 -12.80 -2.49
CA ILE A 114 3.96 -12.89 -3.57
C ILE A 114 5.00 -13.92 -3.12
N GLY A 115 4.54 -15.16 -2.97
CA GLY A 115 5.38 -16.33 -2.93
C GLY A 115 5.83 -16.53 -4.36
N THR A 116 7.11 -16.25 -4.59
CA THR A 116 7.82 -16.50 -5.85
C THR A 116 7.46 -15.52 -6.97
N PHE A 117 8.24 -14.44 -7.06
CA PHE A 117 8.80 -14.13 -8.38
C PHE A 117 9.66 -15.35 -8.75
N GLU A 118 9.06 -16.38 -9.36
CA GLU A 118 9.85 -17.29 -10.17
C GLU A 118 10.44 -16.42 -11.27
N GLN A 119 11.71 -16.09 -11.06
CA GLN A 119 12.64 -15.60 -12.04
C GLN A 119 12.52 -16.54 -13.25
N THR A 120 11.68 -16.17 -14.21
CA THR A 120 11.64 -16.82 -15.50
C THR A 120 12.90 -16.36 -16.23
N ALA A 121 14.03 -16.95 -15.85
CA ALA A 121 15.21 -17.00 -16.68
C ALA A 121 14.83 -17.88 -17.89
N ALA A 122 14.21 -17.24 -18.88
CA ALA A 122 14.06 -17.83 -20.20
C ALA A 122 15.47 -18.11 -20.72
N SER A 123 15.79 -19.40 -20.79
CA SER A 123 17.03 -19.92 -21.33
C SER A 123 17.19 -19.51 -22.80
N ALA A 124 18.40 -19.08 -23.16
CA ALA A 124 18.93 -19.14 -24.51
C ALA A 124 20.41 -19.51 -24.42
#